data_AF-A0A560CBX5-F1
#
_entry.id   AF-A0A560CBX5-F1
#
_cell.length_a   1.000
_cell.length_b   1.000
_cell.length_c   1.000
_cell.angle_alpha   90.00
_cell.angle_beta   90.00
_cell.angle_gamma   90.00
#
_symmetry.space_group_name_H-M   'P 1'
#
loop_
_entity.id
_entity.type
_entity.pdbx_description
1 polymer ?
#
loop_
_entity_poly.entity_id
_entity_poly.type
_entity_poly.pdbx_seq_one_letter_code
_entity_poly.pdbx_strand_id
1 'polypeptide(L)' 'MDIDDLEPRKAKPALKDLTALGVAELKDYIAGLEAEIARARAAIAAKEAQKNAAEAFFKKSS' A
#
# COMPACT_ATOMS: atom_id res chain seq x y z
N MET A 1 28.76 21.46 -2.15
CA MET A 1 27.90 21.05 -1.01
C MET A 1 26.53 21.59 -1.34
N ASP A 2 25.67 20.76 -1.93
CA ASP A 2 24.33 21.15 -2.33
C ASP A 2 23.43 21.14 -1.08
N ILE A 3 23.19 22.34 -0.57
CA ILE A 3 22.38 22.66 0.60
C ILE A 3 20.87 22.67 0.30
N ASP A 4 20.48 22.31 -0.92
CA ASP A 4 19.08 22.33 -1.41
C ASP A 4 18.30 21.01 -1.18
N ASP A 5 18.92 19.95 -0.63
CA ASP A 5 18.27 18.64 -0.42
C ASP A 5 17.59 18.45 0.95
N LEU A 6 17.33 19.55 1.67
CA LEU A 6 16.62 19.53 2.96
C LEU A 6 15.22 20.15 2.86
N GLU A 7 14.53 19.92 1.74
CA GLU A 7 13.09 20.18 1.69
C GLU A 7 12.38 19.38 2.81
N PRO A 8 11.52 20.02 3.62
CA PRO A 8 10.79 19.31 4.67
C PRO A 8 10.00 18.18 4.04
N ARG A 9 10.29 16.93 4.43
CA ARG A 9 9.52 15.76 4.00
C ARG A 9 8.05 16.03 4.30
N LYS A 10 7.21 16.08 3.26
CA LYS A 10 5.76 16.31 3.39
C LYS A 10 5.23 15.42 4.50
N ALA A 11 4.62 16.04 5.51
CA ALA A 11 4.04 15.32 6.63
C ALA A 11 3.06 14.27 6.10
N LYS A 12 3.08 13.08 6.71
CA LYS A 12 2.11 12.04 6.36
C LYS A 12 0.70 12.61 6.55
N PRO A 13 -0.25 12.29 5.66
CA PRO A 13 -1.64 12.69 5.84
C PRO A 13 -2.11 12.32 7.24
N ALA A 14 -2.79 13.24 7.92
CA ALA A 14 -3.37 12.97 9.22
C ALA A 14 -4.38 11.82 9.09
N LEU A 15 -4.40 10.94 10.09
CA LEU A 15 -5.43 9.90 10.17
C LEU A 15 -6.80 10.55 10.39
N LYS A 16 -7.85 9.89 9.89
CA LYS A 16 -9.24 10.27 10.15
C LYS A 16 -9.47 10.29 11.66
N ASP A 17 -10.09 11.37 12.17
CA ASP A 17 -10.56 11.39 13.55
C ASP A 17 -11.77 10.48 13.70
N LEU A 18 -11.61 9.39 14.47
CA LEU A 18 -12.63 8.38 14.68
C LEU A 18 -13.61 8.76 15.79
N THR A 19 -13.27 9.74 16.63
CA THR A 19 -14.12 10.14 17.77
C THR A 19 -15.40 10.86 17.34
N ALA A 20 -15.38 11.44 16.13
CA ALA A 20 -16.53 12.10 15.52
C ALA A 20 -17.49 11.14 14.79
N LEU A 21 -17.14 9.85 14.65
CA LEU A 21 -17.92 8.88 13.89
C LEU A 21 -18.82 8.02 14.80
N GLY A 22 -20.06 7.81 14.38
CA GLY A 22 -20.96 6.83 14.97
C GLY A 22 -20.59 5.39 14.62
N VAL A 23 -21.22 4.42 15.29
CA VAL A 23 -20.94 2.98 15.09
C VAL A 23 -21.16 2.53 13.64
N ALA A 24 -22.20 3.03 12.97
CA ALA A 24 -22.47 2.69 11.57
C ALA A 24 -21.36 3.20 10.64
N GLU A 25 -20.97 4.47 10.81
CA GLU A 25 -19.90 5.09 10.02
C GLU A 25 -18.54 4.42 10.26
N LEU A 26 -18.27 3.97 11.49
CA LEU A 26 -17.07 3.19 11.80
C LEU A 26 -17.07 1.84 11.07
N LYS A 27 -18.22 1.16 10.98
CA LYS A 27 -18.33 -0.09 10.22
C LYS A 27 -18.09 0.13 8.73
N ASP A 28 -18.67 1.18 8.16
CA ASP A 28 -18.47 1.52 6.74
C ASP A 28 -17.01 1.90 6.46
N TYR A 29 -16.39 2.66 7.36
CA TYR A 29 -14.98 3.03 7.28
C TYR A 29 -14.08 1.79 7.31
N ILE A 30 -14.34 0.85 8.23
CA ILE A 30 -13.61 -0.43 8.30
C ILE A 30 -13.79 -1.22 7.00
N ALA A 31 -15.02 -1.36 6.50
CA ALA A 31 -15.29 -2.11 5.27
C ALA A 31 -14.52 -1.53 4.06
N GLY A 32 -14.42 -0.20 3.98
CA GLY A 32 -13.63 0.48 2.94
C GLY A 32 -12.13 0.19 3.05
N LEU A 33 -11.57 0.21 4.26
CA LEU A 33 -10.17 -0.11 4.51
C LEU A 33 -9.86 -1.58 4.21
N GLU A 34 -10.73 -2.51 4.59
CA GLU A 34 -10.58 -3.94 4.31
C GLU A 34 -10.60 -4.22 2.80
N ALA A 35 -11.47 -3.54 2.05
CA ALA A 35 -11.50 -3.61 0.59
C ALA A 35 -10.18 -3.12 -0.03
N GLU A 36 -9.60 -2.04 0.50
CA GLU A 36 -8.30 -1.54 0.03
C GLU A 36 -7.16 -2.51 0.37
N ILE A 37 -7.17 -3.11 1.56
CA ILE A 37 -6.21 -4.15 1.94
C ILE A 37 -6.29 -5.34 0.98
N ALA A 38 -7.50 -5.75 0.61
CA ALA A 38 -7.70 -6.83 -0.36
C ALA A 38 -7.12 -6.48 -1.74
N ARG A 39 -7.35 -5.25 -2.24
CA ARG A 39 -6.75 -4.75 -3.49
C ARG A 39 -5.22 -4.75 -3.43
N ALA A 40 -4.64 -4.23 -2.36
CA ALA A 40 -3.20 -4.18 -2.18
C ALA A 40 -2.57 -5.59 -2.16
N ARG A 41 -3.20 -6.53 -1.45
CA ARG A 41 -2.76 -7.94 -1.43
C ARG A 41 -2.81 -8.60 -2.81
N ALA A 42 -3.86 -8.35 -3.59
CA ALA A 42 -3.97 -8.86 -4.95
C ALA A 42 -2.85 -8.29 -5.86
N ALA A 43 -2.57 -6.99 -5.75
CA ALA A 43 -1.49 -6.35 -6.49
C ALA A 43 -0.09 -6.90 -6.11
N ILE A 44 0.14 -7.17 -4.83
CA ILE A 44 1.38 -7.80 -4.35
C ILE A 44 1.51 -9.21 -4.96
N ALA A 45 0.48 -10.04 -4.84
CA ALA A 45 0.50 -11.40 -5.39
C ALA A 45 0.77 -11.41 -6.90
N ALA A 46 0.17 -10.47 -7.65
CA ALA A 46 0.44 -10.32 -9.07
C ALA A 46 1.91 -9.98 -9.36
N LYS A 47 2.50 -9.04 -8.60
CA LYS A 47 3.92 -8.66 -8.75
C LYS A 47 4.87 -9.81 -8.40
N GLU A 48 4.58 -10.56 -7.34
CA GLU A 48 5.37 -11.72 -6.94
C GLU A 48 5.30 -12.84 -7.97
N ALA A 49 4.12 -13.11 -8.54
CA ALA A 49 3.96 -14.10 -9.61
C ALA A 49 4.80 -13.74 -10.85
N GLN A 50 4.81 -12.46 -11.24
CA GLN A 50 5.65 -11.98 -12.35
C GLN A 50 7.14 -12.17 -12.05
N LYS A 51 7.58 -11.83 -10.83
CA LYS A 51 8.98 -12.02 -10.41
C LYS A 51 9.39 -13.50 -10.46
N ASN A 52 8.57 -14.39 -9.91
CA ASN A 52 8.85 -15.82 -9.88
C ASN A 52 8.89 -16.44 -11.30
N ALA A 53 8.00 -15.99 -12.19
CA ALA A 53 8.01 -16.41 -13.59
C ALA A 53 9.30 -15.98 -14.31
N ALA A 54 9.77 -14.75 -14.07
CA ALA A 54 11.03 -14.27 -14.59
C ALA A 54 12.22 -15.09 -14.05
N GLU A 55 12.29 -15.32 -12.74
CA GLU A 55 13.36 -16.12 -12.12
C GLU A 55 13.41 -17.55 -12.66
N ALA A 56 12.25 -18.19 -12.88
CA ALA A 56 12.16 -19.52 -13.47
C ALA A 56 12.66 -19.56 -14.93
N PHE A 57 12.38 -18.51 -15.71
CA PHE A 57 12.88 -18.39 -17.08
C PHE A 57 14.41 -18.25 -17.13
N PHE A 58 14.99 -17.43 -16.26
CA PHE A 58 16.45 -17.28 -16.18
C PHE A 58 17.14 -18.55 -15.68
N LYS A 59 16.54 -19.31 -14.76
CA LYS A 59 17.13 -20.55 -14.24
C LYS A 59 17.05 -21.73 -15.21
N LYS A 60 16.09 -21.73 -16.14
CA LYS A 60 15.94 -22.76 -17.19
C LYS A 60 16.86 -22.53 -18.40
N SER A 61 17.42 -21.34 -18.53
CA SER A 61 18.27 -20.93 -19.66
C SER A 61 19.78 -21.05 -19.37
N SER A 62 20.14 -21.61 -18.20
CA SER A 62 21.52 -21.86 -17.76
C SER A 62 21.85 -23.35 -17.73
#